data_AF-A0A7C4Y730-F1
#
_entry.id   AF-A0A7C4Y730-F1
#
_cell.length_a   1.000
_cell.length_b   1.000
_cell.length_c   1.000
_cell.angle_alpha   90.00
_cell.angle_beta   90.00
_cell.angle_gamma   90.00
#
_symmetry.space_group_name_H-M   'P 1'
#
loop_
_entity.id
_entity.type
_entity.pdbx_description
1 polymer ?
#
loop_
_entity_poly.entity_id
_entity_poly.type
_entity_poly.pdbx_seq_one_letter_code
_entity_poly.pdbx_strand_id
1 'polypeptide(L)'
;MTLVASLRLCVRHSVFSASQIRHDDCRNCCLPNFARSSKGGSNMAREPKETLNSLLRGEIAATETYQQALAKVGDESGAGDLRRIHAEHREAANTLRKHVREHGLDPDHGSGAWGTFAKAVEGTAKLFGNSAALRALKEGEETGLKDYEEALRKKDLPPDCKSLIESELLPKTREHIPVLDRLIAGMVERVSAAEAKPRVASGEALLVCGYDSAEKFEQYRIEGAMPLDEFKRLEDTIPKNKQIFFYCA
;
A
#
# COMPACT_ATOMS: atom_id res chain seq x y z
N MET A 1 31.24 -34.78 -17.05
CA MET A 1 30.05 -35.63 -17.31
C MET A 1 28.82 -34.79 -17.08
N THR A 2 28.10 -34.54 -18.16
CA THR A 2 26.83 -33.83 -18.25
C THR A 2 25.74 -34.64 -17.56
N LEU A 3 24.87 -34.00 -16.78
CA LEU A 3 23.45 -34.35 -16.81
C LEU A 3 22.60 -33.10 -16.60
N VAL A 4 21.74 -32.89 -17.58
CA VAL A 4 20.80 -31.79 -17.76
C VAL A 4 19.56 -32.04 -16.89
N ALA A 5 19.06 -31.03 -16.20
CA ALA A 5 17.67 -30.98 -15.74
C ALA A 5 17.12 -29.57 -15.98
N SER A 6 16.22 -29.49 -16.95
CA SER A 6 15.39 -28.32 -17.24
C SER A 6 14.62 -27.87 -16.00
N LEU A 7 14.92 -26.66 -15.52
CA LEU A 7 13.93 -25.81 -14.85
C LEU A 7 13.83 -24.53 -15.66
N ARG A 8 12.59 -24.13 -15.97
CA ARG A 8 12.27 -22.78 -16.46
C ARG A 8 12.97 -21.77 -15.53
N LEU A 9 14.04 -21.12 -16.00
CA LEU A 9 14.77 -20.12 -15.21
C LEU A 9 13.91 -18.85 -15.11
N CYS A 10 12.98 -18.89 -14.18
CA CYS A 10 12.53 -17.72 -13.46
C CYS A 10 13.62 -17.40 -12.43
N VAL A 11 14.70 -16.74 -12.85
CA VAL A 11 15.79 -16.25 -11.97
C VAL A 11 16.05 -14.80 -12.35
N ARG A 12 15.29 -13.86 -11.76
CA ARG A 12 15.76 -13.09 -10.59
C ARG A 12 17.16 -12.51 -10.82
N HIS A 13 17.20 -11.39 -11.53
CA HIS A 13 18.27 -10.39 -11.43
C HIS A 13 17.58 -9.03 -11.54
N SER A 14 16.71 -8.74 -10.57
CA SER A 14 16.12 -7.41 -10.45
C SER A 14 17.12 -6.55 -9.71
N VAL A 15 17.74 -5.60 -10.41
CA VAL A 15 18.59 -4.58 -9.81
C VAL A 15 17.77 -3.31 -9.63
N PHE A 16 17.48 -2.89 -8.39
CA PHE A 16 16.61 -1.75 -8.07
C PHE A 16 17.40 -0.47 -7.77
N SER A 17 16.93 0.67 -8.28
CA SER A 17 17.46 2.01 -7.96
C SER A 17 16.94 2.53 -6.61
N ALA A 18 17.82 2.96 -5.70
CA ALA A 18 17.48 3.38 -4.33
C ALA A 18 16.91 4.81 -4.16
N SER A 19 16.20 5.37 -5.13
CA SER A 19 15.63 6.71 -4.96
C SER A 19 14.33 6.74 -4.12
N GLN A 20 13.81 5.61 -3.62
CA GLN A 20 12.47 5.55 -3.00
C GLN A 20 12.28 4.61 -1.79
N ILE A 21 13.33 4.29 -1.03
CA ILE A 21 13.19 3.54 0.22
C ILE A 21 13.84 4.35 1.35
N ARG A 22 13.01 4.95 2.21
CA ARG A 22 13.43 5.37 3.56
C ARG A 22 12.67 4.56 4.59
N HIS A 23 13.43 4.03 5.54
CA HIS A 23 13.00 3.45 6.81
C HIS A 23 12.72 4.61 7.80
N ASP A 24 11.82 4.36 8.76
CA ASP A 24 11.41 5.20 9.91
C ASP A 24 10.15 6.06 9.73
N ASP A 25 9.04 5.56 10.30
CA ASP A 25 8.30 6.34 11.30
C ASP A 25 7.56 5.39 12.26
N CYS A 26 8.29 4.94 13.28
CA CYS A 26 7.73 4.26 14.44
C CYS A 26 8.29 4.93 15.70
N ARG A 27 7.40 5.59 16.46
CA ARG A 27 7.47 6.00 17.90
C ARG A 27 7.85 7.46 18.25
N ASN A 28 6.78 8.24 18.46
CA ASN A 28 6.41 8.89 19.74
C ASN A 28 7.35 9.96 20.36
N CYS A 29 6.94 11.24 20.29
CA CYS A 29 7.35 12.30 21.22
C CYS A 29 6.24 13.37 21.40
N CYS A 30 6.08 13.80 22.64
CA CYS A 30 4.92 14.45 23.24
C CYS A 30 4.72 15.96 22.94
N LEU A 31 3.45 16.37 22.77
CA LEU A 31 2.68 17.53 23.30
C LEU A 31 3.23 18.98 23.19
N PRO A 32 2.34 20.02 23.01
CA PRO A 32 1.63 20.59 24.16
C PRO A 32 0.14 20.93 23.97
N ASN A 33 -0.57 20.84 25.10
CA ASN A 33 -1.85 21.43 25.50
C ASN A 33 -2.48 22.49 24.58
N PHE A 34 -3.76 22.28 24.25
CA PHE A 34 -4.73 23.38 24.16
C PHE A 34 -5.95 23.07 25.03
N ALA A 35 -6.25 23.98 25.95
CA ALA A 35 -7.21 23.80 27.03
C ALA A 35 -8.66 24.14 26.63
N ARG A 36 -9.57 23.30 27.15
CA ARG A 36 -10.97 23.53 27.59
C ARG A 36 -11.97 24.21 26.64
N SER A 37 -13.06 23.49 26.37
CA SER A 37 -14.37 23.93 26.87
C SER A 37 -15.28 22.73 27.17
N SER A 38 -15.91 22.79 28.34
CA SER A 38 -16.82 21.81 28.93
C SER A 38 -18.24 22.04 28.42
N LYS A 39 -18.86 21.01 27.84
CA LYS A 39 -20.27 20.56 27.97
C LYS A 39 -20.28 19.10 27.49
N GLY A 40 -20.49 18.07 28.31
CA GLY A 40 -21.77 17.73 28.95
C GLY A 40 -22.60 16.85 28.01
N GLY A 41 -22.67 15.53 28.25
CA GLY A 41 -23.73 14.66 27.69
C GLY A 41 -23.29 13.31 27.11
N SER A 42 -23.74 12.24 27.79
CA SER A 42 -23.94 10.86 27.33
C SER A 42 -22.75 10.05 26.76
N ASN A 43 -22.38 9.05 27.55
CA ASN A 43 -21.73 7.81 27.15
C ASN A 43 -22.60 7.09 26.08
N MET A 44 -22.43 7.42 24.80
CA MET A 44 -23.10 6.72 23.70
C MET A 44 -22.22 5.57 23.21
N ALA A 45 -22.57 4.36 23.63
CA ALA A 45 -22.32 3.20 22.79
C ALA A 45 -22.99 3.49 21.43
N ARG A 46 -22.18 3.70 20.39
CA ARG A 46 -22.70 3.86 19.02
C ARG A 46 -23.51 2.62 18.67
N GLU A 47 -24.78 2.81 18.34
CA GLU A 47 -25.67 1.71 17.96
C GLU A 47 -25.05 0.92 16.78
N PRO A 48 -25.29 -0.39 16.68
CA PRO A 48 -24.80 -1.25 15.59
C PRO A 48 -25.06 -0.68 14.20
N LYS A 49 -26.17 0.04 14.08
CA LYS A 49 -26.68 0.77 12.91
C LYS A 49 -25.69 1.81 12.36
N GLU A 50 -24.83 2.40 13.19
CA GLU A 50 -23.80 3.33 12.72
C GLU A 50 -22.64 2.63 12.00
N THR A 51 -22.48 1.31 12.20
CA THR A 51 -21.39 0.54 11.58
C THR A 51 -21.55 0.46 10.06
N LEU A 52 -22.76 0.19 9.56
CA LEU A 52 -23.00 0.08 8.11
C LEU A 52 -22.72 1.40 7.40
N ASN A 53 -23.17 2.52 7.96
CA ASN A 53 -22.85 3.83 7.41
C ASN A 53 -21.35 4.16 7.52
N SER A 54 -20.67 3.70 8.57
CA SER A 54 -19.21 3.84 8.64
C SER A 54 -18.48 3.09 7.54
N LEU A 55 -18.85 1.83 7.28
CA LEU A 55 -18.28 1.04 6.19
C LEU A 55 -18.61 1.67 4.83
N LEU A 56 -19.84 2.14 4.64
CA LEU A 56 -20.27 2.83 3.42
C LEU A 56 -19.42 4.08 3.14
N ARG A 57 -19.14 4.90 4.15
CA ARG A 57 -18.26 6.07 3.99
C ARG A 57 -16.84 5.66 3.57
N GLY A 58 -16.34 4.55 4.10
CA GLY A 58 -15.06 3.96 3.68
C GLY A 58 -15.04 3.61 2.19
N GLU A 59 -16.06 2.87 1.72
CA GLU A 59 -16.16 2.48 0.30
C GLU A 59 -16.35 3.67 -0.65
N ILE A 60 -17.07 4.71 -0.21
CA ILE A 60 -17.17 5.97 -0.97
C ILE A 60 -15.80 6.66 -1.05
N ALA A 61 -15.06 6.72 0.07
CA ALA A 61 -13.73 7.31 0.11
C ALA A 61 -12.74 6.55 -0.80
N ALA A 62 -12.79 5.21 -0.79
CA ALA A 62 -11.99 4.39 -1.68
C ALA A 62 -12.33 4.70 -3.14
N THR A 63 -13.62 4.71 -3.50
CA THR A 63 -14.08 5.07 -4.86
C THR A 63 -13.52 6.42 -5.32
N GLU A 64 -13.63 7.46 -4.48
CA GLU A 64 -13.10 8.80 -4.78
C GLU A 64 -11.58 8.81 -4.94
N THR A 65 -10.86 8.06 -4.10
CA THR A 65 -9.39 8.00 -4.12
C THR A 65 -8.88 7.28 -5.36
N TYR A 66 -9.49 6.16 -5.74
CA TYR A 66 -9.15 5.45 -6.98
C TYR A 66 -9.48 6.28 -8.21
N GLN A 67 -10.61 7.00 -8.23
CA GLN A 67 -10.94 7.90 -9.34
C GLN A 67 -9.86 8.98 -9.53
N GLN A 68 -9.36 9.57 -8.44
CA GLN A 68 -8.27 10.55 -8.48
C GLN A 68 -6.95 9.92 -8.94
N ALA A 69 -6.63 8.71 -8.46
CA ALA A 69 -5.42 7.99 -8.89
C ALA A 69 -5.48 7.66 -10.39
N LEU A 70 -6.61 7.16 -10.89
CA LEU A 70 -6.83 6.85 -12.30
C LEU A 70 -6.69 8.07 -13.21
N ALA A 71 -7.13 9.26 -12.76
CA ALA A 71 -6.94 10.51 -13.50
C ALA A 71 -5.45 10.88 -13.67
N LYS A 72 -4.57 10.41 -12.78
CA LYS A 72 -3.12 10.67 -12.82
C LYS A 72 -2.35 9.59 -13.60
N VAL A 73 -2.76 8.33 -13.50
CA VAL A 73 -2.07 7.17 -14.10
C VAL A 73 -2.39 7.02 -15.60
N GLY A 74 -3.51 7.56 -16.09
CA GLY A 74 -3.84 7.53 -17.53
C GLY A 74 -3.93 6.12 -18.10
N ASP A 75 -3.14 5.83 -19.14
CA ASP A 75 -3.09 4.53 -19.85
C ASP A 75 -1.82 3.71 -19.56
N GLU A 76 -1.14 4.00 -18.45
CA GLU A 76 0.02 3.22 -18.02
C GLU A 76 -0.31 1.75 -17.74
N SER A 77 0.73 0.89 -17.81
CA SER A 77 0.62 -0.51 -17.41
C SER A 77 0.16 -0.62 -15.96
N GLY A 78 -1.02 -1.20 -15.72
CA GLY A 78 -1.65 -1.28 -14.40
C GLY A 78 -2.93 -0.45 -14.25
N ALA A 79 -3.21 0.49 -15.16
CA ALA A 79 -4.46 1.24 -15.16
C ALA A 79 -5.70 0.32 -15.22
N GLY A 80 -5.61 -0.81 -15.93
CA GLY A 80 -6.67 -1.83 -15.98
C GLY A 80 -6.98 -2.45 -14.61
N ASP A 81 -5.94 -2.76 -13.83
CA ASP A 81 -6.09 -3.29 -12.47
C ASP A 81 -6.72 -2.26 -11.53
N LEU A 82 -6.27 -1.01 -11.59
CA LEU A 82 -6.84 0.08 -10.80
C LEU A 82 -8.32 0.36 -11.16
N ARG A 83 -8.69 0.27 -12.45
CA ARG A 83 -10.08 0.41 -12.90
C ARG A 83 -10.96 -0.73 -12.37
N ARG A 84 -10.43 -1.94 -12.32
CA ARG A 84 -11.13 -3.10 -11.76
C ARG A 84 -11.38 -2.91 -10.26
N ILE A 85 -10.35 -2.58 -9.48
CA ILE A 85 -10.48 -2.36 -8.03
C ILE A 85 -11.47 -1.20 -7.74
N HIS A 86 -11.37 -0.10 -8.49
CA HIS A 86 -12.33 1.01 -8.40
C HIS A 86 -13.79 0.57 -8.62
N ALA A 87 -14.04 -0.29 -9.63
CA ALA A 87 -15.38 -0.79 -9.89
C ALA A 87 -15.89 -1.68 -8.75
N GLU A 88 -15.01 -2.48 -8.14
CA GLU A 88 -15.33 -3.34 -6.99
C GLU A 88 -15.70 -2.51 -5.75
N HIS A 89 -14.98 -1.44 -5.43
CA HIS A 89 -15.39 -0.50 -4.35
C HIS A 89 -16.72 0.19 -4.63
N ARG A 90 -16.95 0.61 -5.87
CA ARG A 90 -18.22 1.22 -6.27
C ARG A 90 -19.39 0.25 -6.12
N GLU A 91 -19.19 -1.01 -6.45
CA GLU A 91 -20.17 -2.09 -6.23
C GLU A 91 -20.42 -2.29 -4.72
N ALA A 92 -19.36 -2.41 -3.92
CA ALA A 92 -19.44 -2.54 -2.47
C ALA A 92 -20.24 -1.38 -1.83
N ALA A 93 -19.95 -0.14 -2.22
CA ALA A 93 -20.69 1.04 -1.77
C ALA A 93 -22.19 0.95 -2.12
N ASN A 94 -22.54 0.46 -3.31
CA ASN A 94 -23.94 0.31 -3.71
C ASN A 94 -24.65 -0.80 -2.92
N THR A 95 -23.97 -1.92 -2.68
CA THR A 95 -24.50 -3.01 -1.86
C THR A 95 -24.69 -2.56 -0.42
N LEU A 96 -23.72 -1.85 0.17
CA LEU A 96 -23.86 -1.29 1.52
C LEU A 96 -25.00 -0.27 1.60
N ARG A 97 -25.19 0.62 0.61
CA ARG A 97 -26.35 1.53 0.56
C ARG A 97 -27.68 0.78 0.59
N LYS A 98 -27.77 -0.35 -0.11
CA LYS A 98 -28.97 -1.19 -0.12
C LYS A 98 -29.24 -1.75 1.28
N HIS A 99 -28.22 -2.34 1.92
CA HIS A 99 -28.36 -2.89 3.27
C HIS A 99 -28.68 -1.80 4.31
N VAL A 100 -28.06 -0.62 4.23
CA VAL A 100 -28.39 0.51 5.12
C VAL A 100 -29.90 0.83 5.05
N ARG A 101 -30.46 0.91 3.83
CA ARG A 101 -31.90 1.14 3.63
C ARG A 101 -32.78 -0.01 4.12
N GLU A 102 -32.38 -1.26 3.87
CA GLU A 102 -33.11 -2.45 4.32
C GLU A 102 -33.19 -2.54 5.86
N HIS A 103 -32.20 -1.99 6.55
CA HIS A 103 -32.17 -1.86 8.01
C HIS A 103 -32.84 -0.57 8.54
N GLY A 104 -33.55 0.16 7.67
CA GLY A 104 -34.35 1.34 8.03
C GLY A 104 -33.53 2.58 8.35
N LEU A 105 -32.30 2.67 7.85
CA LEU A 105 -31.39 3.79 8.03
C LEU A 105 -31.27 4.63 6.76
N ASP A 106 -30.86 5.88 6.91
CA ASP A 106 -30.52 6.75 5.78
C ASP A 106 -29.04 6.54 5.37
N PRO A 107 -28.76 6.19 4.10
CA PRO A 107 -27.39 5.97 3.64
C PRO A 107 -26.62 7.27 3.48
N ASP A 108 -25.39 7.28 3.99
CA ASP A 108 -24.47 8.38 3.75
C ASP A 108 -24.16 8.53 2.25
N HIS A 109 -24.12 9.80 1.80
CA HIS A 109 -23.94 10.15 0.40
C HIS A 109 -22.50 10.56 0.05
N GLY A 110 -21.63 10.72 1.04
CA GLY A 110 -20.25 11.15 0.86
C GLY A 110 -19.31 10.51 1.86
N SER A 111 -18.00 10.58 1.58
CA SER A 111 -16.93 10.02 2.42
C SER A 111 -16.76 10.72 3.78
N GLY A 112 -17.34 11.91 3.97
CA GLY A 112 -17.18 12.69 5.20
C GLY A 112 -15.73 13.17 5.39
N ALA A 113 -15.18 13.03 6.61
CA ALA A 113 -13.79 13.43 6.90
C ALA A 113 -12.72 12.68 6.07
N TRP A 114 -13.07 11.52 5.50
CA TRP A 114 -12.17 10.74 4.64
C TRP A 114 -11.92 11.39 3.27
N GLY A 115 -12.83 12.23 2.77
CA GLY A 115 -12.59 13.04 1.57
C GLY A 115 -11.47 14.08 1.76
N THR A 116 -11.15 14.44 3.00
CA THR A 116 -10.02 15.32 3.33
C THR A 116 -8.68 14.58 3.31
N PHE A 117 -8.65 13.28 3.62
CA PHE A 117 -7.44 12.46 3.49
C PHE A 117 -7.03 12.32 2.02
N ALA A 118 -7.99 12.09 1.11
CA ALA A 118 -7.74 12.10 -0.34
C ALA A 118 -7.14 13.44 -0.81
N LYS A 119 -7.64 14.57 -0.30
CA LYS A 119 -7.08 15.91 -0.58
C LYS A 119 -5.70 16.15 0.03
N ALA A 120 -5.39 15.55 1.18
CA ALA A 120 -4.06 15.66 1.78
C ALA A 120 -2.99 14.91 0.96
N VAL A 121 -3.35 13.76 0.36
CA VAL A 121 -2.51 13.03 -0.61
C VAL A 121 -2.35 13.81 -1.93
N GLU A 122 -3.32 14.66 -2.29
CA GLU A 122 -3.27 15.52 -3.46
C GLU A 122 -2.12 16.55 -3.41
N GLY A 123 -1.78 17.05 -2.22
CA GLY A 123 -0.76 18.09 -1.99
C GLY A 123 0.70 17.62 -2.07
N THR A 124 0.96 16.32 -1.93
CA THR A 124 2.32 15.73 -1.91
C THR A 124 2.69 15.03 -3.22
N ALA A 125 1.71 14.71 -4.08
CA ALA A 125 1.91 13.94 -5.31
C ALA A 125 2.61 14.70 -6.46
N LYS A 126 2.74 16.03 -6.40
CA LYS A 126 3.44 16.79 -7.45
C LYS A 126 4.96 16.54 -7.49
N LEU A 127 5.54 15.85 -6.50
CA LEU A 127 6.98 15.66 -6.39
C LEU A 127 7.46 14.20 -6.47
N PHE A 128 6.57 13.19 -6.45
CA PHE A 128 6.96 11.79 -6.57
C PHE A 128 5.96 11.03 -7.44
N GLY A 129 6.41 10.65 -8.65
CA GLY A 129 5.62 9.90 -9.63
C GLY A 129 5.04 8.61 -9.05
N ASN A 130 3.81 8.31 -9.44
CA ASN A 130 2.96 7.10 -9.37
C ASN A 130 3.11 6.11 -8.19
N SER A 131 4.30 5.82 -7.68
CA SER A 131 4.56 4.93 -6.53
C SER A 131 3.99 5.48 -5.22
N ALA A 132 4.01 6.80 -4.99
CA ALA A 132 3.40 7.41 -3.80
C ALA A 132 1.87 7.25 -3.79
N ALA A 133 1.22 7.44 -4.94
CA ALA A 133 -0.23 7.26 -5.08
C ALA A 133 -0.63 5.79 -4.86
N LEU A 134 0.10 4.83 -5.44
CA LEU A 134 -0.15 3.41 -5.21
C LEU A 134 0.07 2.99 -3.76
N ARG A 135 1.07 3.55 -3.06
CA ARG A 135 1.28 3.29 -1.63
C ARG A 135 0.15 3.84 -0.77
N ALA A 136 -0.35 5.03 -1.08
CA ALA A 136 -1.51 5.59 -0.39
C ALA A 136 -2.78 4.75 -0.63
N LEU A 137 -3.00 4.23 -1.85
CA LEU A 137 -4.08 3.29 -2.12
C LEU A 137 -3.92 2.01 -1.29
N LYS A 138 -2.71 1.45 -1.21
CA LYS A 138 -2.43 0.25 -0.42
C LYS A 138 -2.72 0.47 1.07
N GLU A 139 -2.29 1.59 1.64
CA GLU A 139 -2.58 1.94 3.04
C GLU A 139 -4.10 2.08 3.27
N GLY A 140 -4.82 2.61 2.28
CA GLY A 140 -6.29 2.62 2.24
C GLY A 140 -6.90 1.22 2.31
N GLU A 141 -6.43 0.28 1.49
CA GLU A 141 -6.92 -1.11 1.51
C GLU A 141 -6.63 -1.82 2.83
N GLU A 142 -5.43 -1.63 3.39
CA GLU A 142 -5.05 -2.20 4.69
C GLU A 142 -5.94 -1.64 5.82
N THR A 143 -6.36 -0.39 5.69
CA THR A 143 -7.29 0.24 6.63
C THR A 143 -8.72 -0.31 6.45
N GLY A 144 -9.22 -0.38 5.22
CA GLY A 144 -10.54 -0.97 4.93
C GLY A 144 -10.64 -2.43 5.37
N LEU A 145 -9.59 -3.22 5.20
CA LEU A 145 -9.52 -4.60 5.69
C LEU A 145 -9.68 -4.66 7.22
N LYS A 146 -8.99 -3.79 7.96
CA LYS A 146 -9.15 -3.69 9.42
C LYS A 146 -10.56 -3.26 9.81
N ASP A 147 -11.13 -2.28 9.12
CA ASP A 147 -12.50 -1.79 9.38
C ASP A 147 -13.54 -2.91 9.22
N TYR A 148 -13.41 -3.75 8.19
CA TYR A 148 -14.25 -4.93 8.00
C TYR A 148 -14.05 -5.97 9.09
N GLU A 149 -12.81 -6.29 9.45
CA GLU A 149 -12.51 -7.25 10.52
C GLU A 149 -13.03 -6.78 11.89
N GLU A 150 -12.94 -5.48 12.17
CA GLU A 150 -13.50 -4.88 13.38
C GLU A 150 -15.03 -4.91 13.36
N ALA A 151 -15.66 -4.64 12.22
CA ALA A 151 -17.11 -4.75 12.07
C ALA A 151 -17.62 -6.17 12.36
N LEU A 152 -16.90 -7.21 11.94
CA LEU A 152 -17.27 -8.61 12.22
C LEU A 152 -17.20 -8.96 13.72
N ARG A 153 -16.34 -8.30 14.48
CA ARG A 153 -16.25 -8.48 15.95
C ARG A 153 -17.41 -7.84 16.70
N LYS A 154 -18.17 -6.94 16.08
CA LYS A 154 -19.33 -6.30 16.70
C LYS A 154 -20.48 -7.31 16.88
N LYS A 155 -20.94 -7.46 18.11
CA LYS A 155 -21.98 -8.46 18.47
C LYS A 155 -23.35 -8.13 17.90
N ASP A 156 -23.56 -6.85 17.68
CA ASP A 156 -24.80 -6.17 17.38
C ASP A 156 -24.97 -5.91 15.87
N LEU A 157 -23.95 -6.18 15.05
CA LEU A 157 -24.07 -6.15 13.60
C LEU A 157 -25.04 -7.27 13.12
N PRO A 158 -26.06 -6.94 12.30
CA PRO A 158 -27.04 -7.92 11.82
C PRO A 158 -26.38 -9.12 11.10
N PRO A 159 -26.94 -10.34 11.25
CA PRO A 159 -26.35 -11.55 10.65
C PRO A 159 -26.19 -11.49 9.13
N ASP A 160 -27.16 -10.92 8.41
CA ASP A 160 -27.11 -10.72 6.97
C ASP A 160 -25.95 -9.79 6.57
N CYS A 161 -25.71 -8.73 7.35
CA CYS A 161 -24.58 -7.82 7.15
C CYS A 161 -23.23 -8.51 7.44
N LYS A 162 -23.16 -9.39 8.44
CA LYS A 162 -21.96 -10.21 8.68
C LYS A 162 -21.67 -11.12 7.50
N SER A 163 -22.70 -11.82 7.00
CA SER A 163 -22.56 -12.70 5.84
C SER A 163 -22.12 -11.93 4.59
N LEU A 164 -22.64 -10.72 4.35
CA LEU A 164 -22.18 -9.85 3.27
C LEU A 164 -20.69 -9.53 3.40
N ILE A 165 -20.25 -9.11 4.58
CA ILE A 165 -18.84 -8.74 4.81
C ILE A 165 -17.93 -9.96 4.62
N GLU A 166 -18.28 -11.11 5.21
CA GLU A 166 -17.45 -12.32 5.17
C GLU A 166 -17.35 -12.94 3.77
N SER A 167 -18.46 -12.96 3.03
CA SER A 167 -18.55 -13.68 1.76
C SER A 167 -18.18 -12.83 0.53
N GLU A 168 -18.29 -11.51 0.64
CA GLU A 168 -18.11 -10.63 -0.52
C GLU A 168 -17.09 -9.52 -0.28
N LEU A 169 -17.31 -8.66 0.73
CA LEU A 169 -16.56 -7.41 0.84
C LEU A 169 -15.11 -7.64 1.29
N LEU A 170 -14.93 -8.37 2.40
CA LEU A 170 -13.61 -8.62 2.98
C LEU A 170 -12.69 -9.43 2.06
N PRO A 171 -13.15 -10.51 1.39
CA PRO A 171 -12.32 -11.23 0.42
C PRO A 171 -11.86 -10.35 -0.75
N LYS A 172 -12.75 -9.54 -1.33
CA LYS A 172 -12.40 -8.63 -2.44
C LYS A 172 -11.33 -7.63 -2.00
N THR A 173 -11.51 -6.93 -0.88
CA THR A 173 -10.52 -5.98 -0.34
C THR A 173 -9.16 -6.64 -0.09
N ARG A 174 -9.15 -7.88 0.43
CA ARG A 174 -7.90 -8.63 0.64
C ARG A 174 -7.15 -8.94 -0.66
N GLU A 175 -7.87 -9.16 -1.77
CA GLU A 175 -7.28 -9.41 -3.09
C GLU A 175 -6.67 -8.15 -3.73
N HIS A 176 -7.08 -6.96 -3.31
CA HIS A 176 -6.56 -5.69 -3.85
C HIS A 176 -5.11 -5.44 -3.45
N ILE A 177 -4.76 -5.72 -2.19
CA ILE A 177 -3.41 -5.49 -1.63
C ILE A 177 -2.30 -6.15 -2.47
N PRO A 178 -2.34 -7.47 -2.80
CA PRO A 178 -1.29 -8.09 -3.60
C PRO A 178 -1.24 -7.58 -5.05
N VAL A 179 -2.34 -7.01 -5.58
CA VAL A 179 -2.33 -6.34 -6.89
C VAL A 179 -1.54 -5.04 -6.79
N LEU A 180 -1.84 -4.21 -5.79
CA LEU A 180 -1.12 -2.96 -5.54
C LEU A 180 0.36 -3.20 -5.26
N ASP A 181 0.70 -4.25 -4.50
CA ASP A 181 2.10 -4.65 -4.28
C ASP A 181 2.84 -4.95 -5.58
N ARG A 182 2.21 -5.68 -6.52
CA ARG A 182 2.79 -5.94 -7.83
C ARG A 182 2.98 -4.66 -8.65
N LEU A 183 2.01 -3.74 -8.60
CA LEU A 183 2.10 -2.46 -9.30
C LEU A 183 3.23 -1.58 -8.73
N ILE A 184 3.33 -1.50 -7.39
CA ILE A 184 4.41 -0.78 -6.70
C ILE A 184 5.77 -1.39 -7.06
N ALA A 185 5.89 -2.72 -7.05
CA ALA A 185 7.12 -3.41 -7.42
C ALA A 185 7.46 -3.29 -8.91
N GLY A 186 6.45 -3.17 -9.77
CA GLY A 186 6.60 -2.96 -11.22
C GLY A 186 7.10 -1.57 -11.60
N MET A 187 6.87 -0.57 -10.75
CA MET A 187 7.35 0.81 -10.96
C MET A 187 8.81 1.03 -10.55
N VAL A 188 9.46 0.04 -9.92
CA VAL A 188 10.88 0.18 -9.60
C VAL A 188 11.69 0.00 -10.88
N GLU A 189 12.41 1.06 -11.27
CA GLU A 189 13.29 1.04 -12.43
C GLU A 189 14.30 -0.10 -12.31
N ARG A 190 14.21 -1.05 -13.25
CA ARG A 190 15.12 -2.18 -13.34
C ARG A 190 16.23 -1.85 -14.31
N VAL A 191 17.46 -1.98 -13.86
CA VAL A 191 18.64 -1.87 -14.73
C VAL A 191 19.12 -3.28 -15.10
N SER A 192 19.53 -3.47 -16.35
CA SER A 192 20.11 -4.75 -16.76
C SER A 192 21.49 -4.95 -16.11
N ALA A 193 21.91 -6.21 -15.94
CA ALA A 193 23.27 -6.48 -15.45
C ALA A 193 24.36 -5.89 -16.37
N ALA A 194 24.09 -5.79 -17.68
CA ALA A 194 25.03 -5.22 -18.65
C ALA A 194 25.22 -3.71 -18.45
N GLU A 195 24.17 -2.98 -18.06
CA GLU A 195 24.22 -1.55 -17.76
C GLU A 195 24.75 -1.27 -16.35
N ALA A 196 24.41 -2.13 -15.38
CA ALA A 196 24.81 -1.95 -13.98
C ALA A 196 26.31 -2.19 -13.75
N LYS A 197 26.86 -3.27 -14.33
CA LYS A 197 28.27 -3.69 -14.15
C LYS A 197 29.30 -2.57 -14.39
N PRO A 198 29.30 -1.84 -15.52
CA PRO A 198 30.30 -0.80 -15.75
C PRO A 198 30.21 0.35 -14.73
N ARG A 199 29.01 0.72 -14.28
CA ARG A 199 28.81 1.77 -13.26
C ARG A 199 29.26 1.34 -11.87
N VAL A 200 29.07 0.07 -11.52
CA VAL A 200 29.58 -0.48 -10.26
C VAL A 200 31.10 -0.55 -10.30
N ALA A 201 31.67 -1.03 -11.42
CA ALA A 201 33.12 -1.15 -11.58
C ALA A 201 33.85 0.21 -11.59
N SER A 202 33.23 1.26 -12.15
CA SER A 202 33.77 2.63 -12.11
C SER A 202 33.59 3.33 -10.76
N GLY A 203 32.86 2.71 -9.82
CA GLY A 203 32.47 3.32 -8.56
C GLY A 203 31.41 4.42 -8.70
N GLU A 204 30.76 4.57 -9.84
CA GLU A 204 29.62 5.48 -10.03
C GLU A 204 28.38 5.00 -9.25
N ALA A 205 28.21 3.68 -9.14
CA ALA A 205 27.12 3.05 -8.42
C ALA A 205 27.62 2.08 -7.33
N LEU A 206 26.84 1.91 -6.27
CA LEU A 206 27.00 0.85 -5.28
C LEU A 206 26.10 -0.33 -5.64
N LEU A 207 26.62 -1.55 -5.56
CA LEU A 207 25.82 -2.77 -5.66
C LEU A 207 25.55 -3.30 -4.25
N VAL A 208 24.29 -3.48 -3.90
CA VAL A 208 23.86 -3.90 -2.56
C VAL A 208 23.02 -5.16 -2.66
N CYS A 209 23.28 -6.13 -1.80
CA CYS A 209 22.41 -7.31 -1.69
C CYS A 209 21.08 -6.91 -1.04
N GLY A 210 19.96 -7.28 -1.65
CA GLY A 210 18.63 -7.01 -1.11
C GLY A 210 18.15 -8.01 -0.06
N TYR A 211 18.94 -9.04 0.24
CA TYR A 211 18.66 -9.98 1.33
C TYR A 211 19.15 -9.45 2.67
N ASP A 212 18.34 -9.65 3.70
CA ASP A 212 18.58 -9.26 5.09
C ASP A 212 19.41 -10.28 5.90
N SER A 213 19.84 -11.38 5.28
CA SER A 213 20.61 -12.46 5.92
C SER A 213 22.01 -12.58 5.33
N ALA A 214 23.02 -12.66 6.20
CA ALA A 214 24.41 -12.93 5.82
C ALA A 214 24.55 -14.28 5.08
N GLU A 215 23.78 -15.29 5.46
CA GLU A 215 23.78 -16.60 4.79
C GLU A 215 23.30 -16.47 3.33
N LYS A 216 22.25 -15.68 3.10
CA LYS A 216 21.74 -15.41 1.74
C LYS A 216 22.71 -14.53 0.96
N PHE A 217 23.39 -13.60 1.61
CA PHE A 217 24.43 -12.81 0.96
C PHE A 217 25.56 -13.69 0.45
N GLU A 218 26.08 -14.61 1.26
CA GLU A 218 27.14 -15.52 0.83
C GLU A 218 26.63 -16.52 -0.24
N GLN A 219 25.40 -17.04 -0.10
CA GLN A 219 24.81 -17.95 -1.07
C GLN A 219 24.64 -17.32 -2.46
N TYR A 220 24.25 -16.04 -2.52
CA TYR A 220 23.95 -15.32 -3.76
C TYR A 220 24.93 -14.18 -4.02
N ARG A 221 26.18 -14.32 -3.56
CA ARG A 221 27.15 -13.24 -3.60
C ARG A 221 27.50 -12.85 -5.04
N ILE A 222 27.44 -11.55 -5.33
CA ILE A 222 27.99 -10.97 -6.56
C ILE A 222 29.27 -10.22 -6.19
N GLU A 223 30.31 -10.35 -7.01
CA GLU A 223 31.57 -9.63 -6.81
C GLU A 223 31.34 -8.10 -6.79
N GLY A 224 31.94 -7.42 -5.82
CA GLY A 224 31.74 -5.98 -5.62
C GLY A 224 30.43 -5.60 -4.92
N ALA A 225 29.59 -6.57 -4.54
CA ALA A 225 28.38 -6.31 -3.76
C ALA A 225 28.67 -6.09 -2.27
N MET A 226 27.97 -5.14 -1.69
CA MET A 226 27.90 -4.87 -0.26
C MET A 226 26.68 -5.60 0.35
N PRO A 227 26.81 -6.22 1.55
CA PRO A 227 25.67 -6.79 2.25
C PRO A 227 24.73 -5.69 2.78
N LEU A 228 23.44 -6.00 2.95
CA LEU A 228 22.42 -5.01 3.29
C LEU A 228 22.67 -4.33 4.65
N ASP A 229 23.22 -5.07 5.62
CA ASP A 229 23.52 -4.56 6.95
C ASP A 229 24.67 -3.54 6.93
N GLU A 230 25.67 -3.74 6.09
CA GLU A 230 26.76 -2.78 5.88
C GLU A 230 26.26 -1.52 5.19
N PHE A 231 25.40 -1.66 4.18
CA PHE A 231 24.75 -0.52 3.55
C PHE A 231 23.97 0.33 4.55
N LYS A 232 23.16 -0.30 5.41
CA LYS A 232 22.39 0.39 6.47
C LYS A 232 23.28 1.16 7.44
N ARG A 233 24.47 0.64 7.77
CA ARG A 233 25.44 1.35 8.62
C ARG A 233 26.06 2.57 7.94
N LEU A 234 26.18 2.54 6.62
CA LEU A 234 26.82 3.57 5.83
C LEU A 234 25.83 4.56 5.19
N GLU A 235 24.52 4.31 5.27
CA GLU A 235 23.47 5.07 4.56
C GLU A 235 23.61 6.59 4.74
N ASP A 236 23.87 7.04 5.96
CA ASP A 236 24.01 8.47 6.27
C ASP A 236 25.29 9.10 5.72
N THR A 237 26.29 8.28 5.40
CA THR A 237 27.59 8.71 4.87
C THR A 237 27.62 8.71 3.33
N ILE A 238 26.65 8.07 2.68
CA ILE A 238 26.63 7.92 1.23
C ILE A 238 26.18 9.25 0.58
N PRO A 239 26.91 9.76 -0.44
CA PRO A 239 26.51 10.95 -1.17
C PRO A 239 25.11 10.81 -1.77
N LYS A 240 24.27 11.84 -1.66
CA LYS A 240 22.86 11.79 -2.14
C LYS A 240 22.73 11.60 -3.66
N ASN A 241 23.79 11.85 -4.42
CA ASN A 241 23.85 11.63 -5.87
C ASN A 241 24.42 10.26 -6.26
N LYS A 242 24.80 9.42 -5.29
CA LYS A 242 25.35 8.09 -5.55
C LYS A 242 24.22 7.18 -6.03
N GLN A 243 24.43 6.52 -7.17
CA GLN A 243 23.49 5.47 -7.62
C GLN A 243 23.66 4.23 -6.74
N ILE A 244 22.55 3.60 -6.38
CA ILE A 244 22.55 2.38 -5.58
C ILE A 244 21.66 1.37 -6.29
N PHE A 245 22.19 0.18 -6.44
CA PHE A 245 21.64 -0.93 -7.19
C PHE A 245 21.42 -2.10 -6.23
N PHE A 246 20.17 -2.45 -5.93
CA PHE A 246 19.86 -3.61 -5.08
C PHE A 246 19.58 -4.85 -5.90
N TYR A 247 20.26 -5.97 -5.64
CA TYR A 247 19.95 -7.23 -6.31
C TYR A 247 19.34 -8.28 -5.38
N CYS A 248 18.41 -9.08 -5.89
CA CYS A 248 17.92 -10.30 -5.25
C CYS A 248 17.92 -11.44 -6.29
N ALA A 249 18.61 -12.54 -5.99
CA ALA A 249 18.78 -13.72 -6.86
C ALA A 249 17.79 -14.86 -6.56
#